data_AF-G0NEF3-F1
#
_entry.id   AF-G0NEF3-F1
#
_cell.length_a   1.000
_cell.length_b   1.000
_cell.length_c   1.000
_cell.angle_alpha   90.00
_cell.angle_beta   90.00
_cell.angle_gamma   90.00
#
_symmetry.space_group_name_H-M   'P 1'
#
loop_
_entity.id
_entity.type
_entity.pdbx_description
1 polymer ?
#
loop_
_entity_poly.entity_id
_entity_poly.type
_entity_poly.pdbx_seq_one_letter_code
_entity_poly.pdbx_strand_id
1 'polypeptide(L)'
;METSGIVVAIFALIFSQITCYVNLFLLLATFWLGKIQRKLDMTLIYSRFGVDVLYAFMNSVSLAYLLIRAIFPNAVIKNLSFFIAWPTFNLGTIRFFVVLFITSDRVFASCFPIFYHRHRSKIPNVLILSVIFMYFVFEQFILFKICDFVLDVPMSCLHVGCSVGSCYRSYWLYFEQIGYFSIGILSVILCFRLFIWNYFARSQNNKEISRLFPTCHQWGAK
;
A
#
# COMPACT_ATOMS: atom_id res chain seq x y z
N MET A 1 18.56 -11.24 -21.60
CA MET A 1 17.74 -10.14 -21.06
C MET A 1 17.97 -8.94 -21.96
N GLU A 2 16.93 -8.38 -22.56
CA GLU A 2 17.07 -7.22 -23.45
C GLU A 2 17.54 -5.99 -22.67
N THR A 3 18.26 -5.08 -23.34
CA THR A 3 18.77 -3.82 -22.77
C THR A 3 17.67 -3.00 -22.08
N SER A 4 16.44 -3.05 -22.60
CA SER A 4 15.24 -2.46 -22.01
C SER A 4 14.99 -2.92 -20.56
N GLY A 5 15.13 -4.21 -20.28
CA GLY A 5 14.89 -4.77 -18.95
C GLY A 5 15.92 -4.31 -17.91
N ILE A 6 17.17 -4.11 -18.33
CA ILE A 6 18.24 -3.66 -17.43
C ILE A 6 18.00 -2.20 -17.04
N VAL A 7 17.64 -1.36 -18.01
CA VAL A 7 17.32 0.05 -17.78
C VAL A 7 16.14 0.18 -16.80
N VAL A 8 15.06 -0.58 -17.02
CA VAL A 8 13.91 -0.59 -16.10
C VAL A 8 14.31 -1.02 -14.69
N ALA A 9 15.15 -2.05 -14.56
CA ALA A 9 15.62 -2.53 -13.25
C ALA A 9 16.46 -1.47 -12.50
N ILE A 10 17.32 -0.72 -13.21
CA ILE A 10 18.11 0.37 -12.62
C ILE A 10 17.21 1.48 -12.08
N PHE A 11 16.26 1.96 -12.90
CA PHE A 11 15.31 2.98 -12.45
C PHE A 11 14.46 2.48 -11.27
N ALA A 12 13.96 1.25 -11.35
CA ALA A 12 13.20 0.63 -10.26
C ALA A 12 14.02 0.55 -8.97
N LEU A 13 15.32 0.25 -9.05
CA LEU A 13 16.22 0.20 -7.91
C LEU A 13 16.38 1.58 -7.27
N ILE A 14 16.62 2.63 -8.08
CA ILE A 14 16.73 4.01 -7.60
C ILE A 14 15.44 4.44 -6.88
N PHE A 15 14.28 4.22 -7.49
CA PHE A 15 12.99 4.56 -6.87
C PHE A 15 12.72 3.75 -5.60
N SER A 16 13.10 2.48 -5.56
CA SER A 16 12.99 1.63 -4.37
C SER A 16 13.84 2.18 -3.23
N GLN A 17 15.07 2.63 -3.52
CA GLN A 17 15.94 3.25 -2.51
C GLN A 17 15.35 4.55 -1.99
N ILE A 18 14.92 5.46 -2.87
CA ILE A 18 14.26 6.72 -2.47
C ILE A 18 13.06 6.43 -1.56
N THR A 19 12.23 5.47 -1.94
CA THR A 19 11.04 5.06 -1.16
C THR A 19 11.44 4.53 0.21
N CYS A 20 12.49 3.71 0.29
CA CYS A 20 13.02 3.20 1.55
C CYS A 20 13.48 4.35 2.45
N TYR A 21 14.30 5.26 1.95
CA TYR A 21 14.82 6.41 2.72
C TYR A 21 13.72 7.33 3.23
N VAL A 22 12.76 7.69 2.36
CA VAL A 22 11.66 8.59 2.75
C VAL A 22 10.78 7.95 3.83
N ASN A 23 10.38 6.69 3.64
CA ASN A 23 9.53 6.00 4.62
C ASN A 23 10.27 5.73 5.93
N LEU A 24 11.57 5.41 5.88
CA LEU A 24 12.40 5.23 7.06
C LEU A 24 12.55 6.55 7.83
N PHE A 25 12.78 7.66 7.14
CA PHE A 25 12.83 8.98 7.74
C PHE A 25 11.51 9.35 8.43
N LEU A 26 10.36 9.12 7.77
CA LEU A 26 9.04 9.37 8.36
C LEU A 26 8.77 8.50 9.60
N LEU A 27 9.19 7.23 9.56
CA LEU A 27 9.08 6.33 10.69
C LEU A 27 9.93 6.81 11.88
N LEU A 28 11.20 7.15 11.65
CA LEU A 28 12.11 7.67 12.67
C LEU A 28 11.66 9.02 13.22
N ALA A 29 11.15 9.91 12.37
CA ALA A 29 10.60 11.21 12.76
C ALA A 29 9.42 11.06 13.73
N THR A 30 8.62 10.01 13.55
CA THR A 30 7.43 9.72 14.36
C THR A 30 7.78 9.05 15.69
N PHE A 31 8.60 7.99 15.67
CA PHE A 31 8.84 7.17 16.86
C PHE A 31 10.03 7.65 17.70
N TRP A 32 11.09 8.12 17.07
CA TRP A 32 12.36 8.39 17.76
C TRP A 32 12.56 9.87 18.03
N LEU A 33 12.33 10.71 17.02
CA LEU A 33 12.59 12.16 17.13
C LEU A 33 11.45 12.93 17.80
N GLY A 34 10.28 12.30 18.02
CA GLY A 34 9.13 12.93 18.68
C GLY A 34 8.59 14.17 17.97
N LYS A 35 8.99 14.43 16.72
CA LYS A 35 8.60 15.63 15.96
C LYS A 35 7.13 15.63 15.56
N ILE A 36 6.48 14.47 15.55
CA ILE A 36 5.08 14.27 15.15
C ILE A 36 4.31 13.69 16.34
N GLN A 37 3.22 14.33 16.76
CA GLN A 37 2.39 13.83 17.84
C GLN A 37 1.76 12.48 17.47
N ARG A 38 2.03 11.46 18.29
CA ARG A 38 1.52 10.10 18.10
C ARG A 38 0.03 10.04 18.41
N LYS A 39 -0.78 9.81 17.38
CA LYS A 39 -2.24 9.59 17.52
C LYS A 39 -2.56 8.12 17.35
N LEU A 40 -3.32 7.54 18.29
CA LEU A 40 -3.75 6.13 18.23
C LEU A 40 -4.55 5.83 16.96
N ASP A 41 -5.32 6.83 16.47
CA ASP A 41 -6.08 6.73 15.22
C ASP A 41 -5.23 6.59 13.96
N MET A 42 -3.92 6.88 14.03
CA MET A 42 -3.00 6.81 12.90
C MET A 42 -2.11 5.54 12.93
N THR A 43 -2.41 4.58 13.81
CA THR A 43 -1.60 3.36 13.99
C THR A 43 -1.44 2.56 12.68
N LEU A 44 -2.49 2.41 11.86
CA LEU A 44 -2.39 1.74 10.57
C LEU A 44 -1.46 2.47 9.58
N ILE A 45 -1.39 3.79 9.66
CA ILE A 45 -0.51 4.58 8.80
C ILE A 45 0.95 4.39 9.23
N TYR A 46 1.21 4.31 10.53
CA TYR A 46 2.55 4.01 11.02
C TYR A 46 2.99 2.59 10.67
N SER A 47 2.09 1.59 10.76
CA SER A 47 2.40 0.23 10.31
C SER A 47 2.68 0.18 8.81
N ARG A 48 1.98 0.99 8.01
CA ARG A 48 2.27 1.12 6.57
C ARG A 48 3.70 1.58 6.31
N PHE A 49 4.21 2.59 7.01
CA PHE A 49 5.60 3.03 6.82
C PHE A 49 6.60 1.91 7.10
N GLY A 50 6.39 1.13 8.17
CA GLY A 50 7.24 -0.02 8.46
C GLY A 50 7.21 -1.08 7.36
N VAL A 51 6.02 -1.44 6.87
CA VAL A 51 5.84 -2.41 5.78
C VAL A 51 6.44 -1.88 4.47
N ASP A 52 6.24 -0.60 4.15
CA ASP A 52 6.78 0.03 2.94
C ASP A 52 8.32 0.05 2.96
N VAL A 53 8.96 0.27 4.12
CA VAL A 53 10.42 0.16 4.28
C VAL A 53 10.89 -1.27 4.04
N LEU A 54 10.29 -2.26 4.70
CA LEU A 54 10.66 -3.67 4.55
C LEU A 54 10.49 -4.15 3.10
N TYR A 55 9.37 -3.79 2.47
CA TYR A 55 9.10 -4.10 1.08
C TYR A 55 10.12 -3.44 0.14
N ALA A 56 10.37 -2.14 0.31
CA ALA A 56 11.34 -1.41 -0.52
C ALA A 56 12.76 -1.94 -0.38
N PHE A 57 13.14 -2.37 0.83
CA PHE A 57 14.42 -3.02 1.09
C PHE A 57 14.53 -4.38 0.37
N MET A 58 13.57 -5.27 0.57
CA MET A 58 13.58 -6.61 -0.07
C MET A 58 13.48 -6.53 -1.59
N ASN A 59 12.68 -5.60 -2.11
CA ASN A 59 12.61 -5.32 -3.54
C ASN A 59 13.94 -4.79 -4.09
N SER A 60 14.65 -3.94 -3.33
CA SER A 60 15.98 -3.47 -3.72
C SER A 60 17.01 -4.60 -3.77
N VAL A 61 16.98 -5.53 -2.81
CA VAL A 61 17.83 -6.74 -2.81
C VAL A 61 17.51 -7.62 -4.02
N SER A 62 16.22 -7.80 -4.33
CA SER A 62 15.76 -8.57 -5.50
C SER A 62 16.27 -7.97 -6.82
N LEU A 63 16.16 -6.65 -6.97
CA LEU A 63 16.64 -5.93 -8.16
C LEU A 63 18.16 -5.92 -8.26
N ALA A 64 18.86 -5.75 -7.14
CA ALA A 64 20.32 -5.83 -7.10
C ALA A 64 20.82 -7.23 -7.51
N TYR A 65 20.19 -8.29 -6.99
CA TYR A 65 20.51 -9.66 -7.38
C TYR A 65 20.29 -9.90 -8.88
N LEU A 66 19.19 -9.39 -9.44
CA LEU A 66 18.92 -9.46 -10.87
C LEU A 66 19.99 -8.73 -11.71
N LEU A 67 20.43 -7.53 -11.29
CA LEU A 67 21.48 -6.78 -11.99
C LEU A 67 22.84 -7.49 -11.90
N ILE A 68 23.20 -8.03 -10.73
CA ILE A 68 24.43 -8.82 -10.55
C ILE A 68 24.42 -10.04 -11.49
N ARG A 69 23.30 -10.76 -11.56
CA ARG A 69 23.12 -11.91 -12.45
C ARG A 69 23.14 -11.54 -13.93
N ALA A 70 22.76 -10.31 -14.28
CA ALA A 70 22.83 -9.80 -15.65
C ALA A 70 24.27 -9.47 -16.08
N ILE A 71 25.12 -8.99 -15.17
CA ILE A 71 26.53 -8.64 -15.45
C ILE A 71 27.44 -9.87 -15.30
N PHE A 72 27.20 -10.69 -14.28
CA PHE A 72 27.97 -11.88 -13.93
C PHE A 72 27.07 -13.12 -13.98
N PRO A 73 26.85 -13.72 -15.17
CA PRO A 73 25.96 -14.87 -15.32
C PRO A 73 26.44 -16.11 -14.55
N ASN A 74 27.74 -16.19 -14.21
CA ASN A 74 28.35 -17.29 -13.47
C ASN A 74 28.12 -17.22 -11.96
N ALA A 75 27.66 -16.09 -11.42
CA ALA A 75 27.39 -15.90 -9.99
C ALA A 75 26.00 -16.46 -9.60
N VAL A 76 25.72 -17.72 -9.94
CA VAL A 76 24.45 -18.39 -9.63
C VAL A 76 24.60 -19.22 -8.35
N ILE A 77 23.74 -18.96 -7.37
CA ILE A 77 23.59 -19.80 -6.19
C ILE A 77 22.23 -20.49 -6.30
N LYS A 78 22.23 -21.84 -6.20
CA LYS A 78 21.01 -22.64 -6.31
C LYS A 78 19.96 -22.18 -5.29
N ASN A 79 18.71 -22.05 -5.72
CA ASN A 79 17.54 -21.66 -4.92
C ASN A 79 17.60 -20.27 -4.25
N LEU A 80 18.69 -19.51 -4.35
CA LEU A 80 18.81 -18.18 -3.73
C LEU A 80 17.77 -17.19 -4.27
N SER A 81 17.46 -17.27 -5.56
CA SER A 81 16.42 -16.44 -6.18
C SER A 81 15.05 -16.63 -5.53
N PHE A 82 14.69 -17.85 -5.13
CA PHE A 82 13.44 -18.11 -4.41
C PHE A 82 13.47 -17.49 -3.01
N PHE A 83 14.55 -17.65 -2.25
CA PHE A 83 14.65 -17.08 -0.90
C PHE A 83 14.63 -15.54 -0.88
N ILE A 84 15.04 -14.89 -1.95
CA ILE A 84 14.95 -13.44 -2.12
C ILE A 84 13.55 -13.02 -2.62
N ALA A 85 13.00 -13.76 -3.58
CA ALA A 85 11.70 -13.49 -4.17
C ALA A 85 10.55 -13.70 -3.20
N TRP A 86 10.56 -14.80 -2.45
CA TRP A 86 9.44 -15.24 -1.63
C TRP A 86 9.05 -14.23 -0.54
N PRO A 87 9.99 -13.66 0.24
CA PRO A 87 9.68 -12.58 1.18
C PRO A 87 9.13 -11.34 0.47
N THR A 88 9.61 -11.02 -0.73
CA THR A 88 9.15 -9.86 -1.50
C THR A 88 7.69 -9.99 -1.91
N PHE A 89 7.28 -11.17 -2.38
CA PHE A 89 5.87 -11.47 -2.65
C PHE A 89 5.04 -11.29 -1.37
N ASN A 90 5.36 -12.02 -0.29
CA ASN A 90 4.60 -11.94 0.96
C ASN A 90 4.48 -10.51 1.51
N LEU A 91 5.55 -9.72 1.49
CA LEU A 91 5.52 -8.31 1.89
C LEU A 91 4.64 -7.47 0.97
N GLY A 92 4.59 -7.77 -0.33
CA GLY A 92 3.65 -7.17 -1.28
C GLY A 92 2.18 -7.40 -0.92
N THR A 93 1.80 -8.62 -0.52
CA THR A 93 0.45 -8.91 -0.02
C THR A 93 0.15 -8.13 1.25
N ILE A 94 1.07 -8.13 2.22
CA ILE A 94 0.87 -7.42 3.49
C ILE A 94 0.67 -5.92 3.21
N ARG A 95 1.50 -5.35 2.34
CA ARG A 95 1.40 -3.96 1.89
C ARG A 95 0.02 -3.68 1.29
N PHE A 96 -0.46 -4.54 0.39
CA PHE A 96 -1.78 -4.42 -0.21
C PHE A 96 -2.88 -4.38 0.86
N PHE A 97 -2.92 -5.36 1.77
CA PHE A 97 -3.94 -5.41 2.81
C PHE A 97 -3.92 -4.18 3.71
N VAL A 98 -2.73 -3.72 4.11
CA VAL A 98 -2.59 -2.49 4.91
C VAL A 98 -3.19 -1.29 4.17
N VAL A 99 -2.89 -1.12 2.88
CA VAL A 99 -3.46 -0.03 2.08
C VAL A 99 -4.98 -0.18 1.93
N LEU A 100 -5.48 -1.39 1.68
CA LEU A 100 -6.91 -1.66 1.57
C LEU A 100 -7.65 -1.32 2.87
N PHE A 101 -7.12 -1.72 4.03
CA PHE A 101 -7.70 -1.41 5.32
C PHE A 101 -7.66 0.09 5.61
N ILE A 102 -6.56 0.79 5.29
CA ILE A 102 -6.49 2.25 5.44
C ILE A 102 -7.55 2.93 4.56
N THR A 103 -7.64 2.58 3.29
CA THR A 103 -8.60 3.24 2.37
C THR A 103 -10.03 2.93 2.80
N SER A 104 -10.34 1.70 3.19
CA SER A 104 -11.66 1.31 3.72
C SER A 104 -11.98 2.08 5.00
N ASP A 105 -11.03 2.19 5.92
CA ASP A 105 -11.16 2.95 7.16
C ASP A 105 -11.56 4.41 6.89
N ARG A 106 -10.90 5.04 5.91
CA ARG A 106 -11.22 6.40 5.46
C ARG A 106 -12.60 6.49 4.83
N VAL A 107 -12.99 5.51 4.00
CA VAL A 107 -14.33 5.45 3.40
C VAL A 107 -15.38 5.38 4.49
N PHE A 108 -15.23 4.50 5.47
CA PHE A 108 -16.20 4.39 6.56
C PHE A 108 -16.29 5.67 7.40
N ALA A 109 -15.15 6.31 7.70
CA ALA A 109 -15.11 7.58 8.43
C ALA A 109 -15.84 8.71 7.67
N SER A 110 -15.68 8.77 6.35
CA SER A 110 -16.28 9.83 5.51
C SER A 110 -17.73 9.53 5.13
N CYS A 111 -18.05 8.27 4.85
CA CYS A 111 -19.37 7.86 4.39
C CYS A 111 -20.38 7.70 5.54
N PHE A 112 -19.92 7.24 6.71
CA PHE A 112 -20.77 6.91 7.84
C PHE A 112 -20.15 7.39 9.18
N PRO A 113 -19.95 8.71 9.36
CA PRO A 113 -19.19 9.25 10.49
C PRO A 113 -19.79 8.89 11.86
N ILE A 114 -21.12 8.91 12.00
CA ILE A 114 -21.82 8.62 13.26
C ILE A 114 -21.66 7.15 13.65
N PHE A 115 -21.87 6.23 12.70
CA PHE A 115 -21.71 4.80 12.93
C PHE A 115 -20.25 4.45 13.23
N TYR A 116 -19.33 5.06 12.48
CA TYR A 116 -17.90 4.87 12.61
C TYR A 116 -17.38 5.28 13.99
N HIS A 117 -17.74 6.45 14.50
CA HIS A 117 -17.28 6.89 15.83
C HIS A 117 -17.76 5.95 16.95
N ARG A 118 -18.98 5.40 16.82
CA ARG A 118 -19.56 4.47 17.79
C ARG A 118 -18.96 3.05 17.73
N HIS A 119 -18.56 2.58 16.55
CA HIS A 119 -18.04 1.22 16.35
C HIS A 119 -16.53 1.12 16.24
N ARG A 120 -15.79 2.21 15.99
CA ARG A 120 -14.32 2.18 15.82
C ARG A 120 -13.59 1.64 17.04
N SER A 121 -14.04 1.99 18.24
CA SER A 121 -13.49 1.44 19.49
C SER A 121 -13.56 -0.09 19.57
N LYS A 122 -14.45 -0.72 18.78
CA LYS A 122 -14.69 -2.17 18.80
C LYS A 122 -13.93 -2.94 17.72
N ILE A 123 -13.25 -2.28 16.78
CA ILE A 123 -12.43 -2.96 15.76
C ILE A 123 -10.98 -2.94 16.26
N PRO A 124 -10.50 -4.00 16.92
CA PRO A 124 -9.12 -4.03 17.40
C PRO A 124 -8.17 -4.21 16.20
N ASN A 125 -6.99 -3.58 16.28
CA ASN A 125 -5.87 -3.86 15.35
C ASN A 125 -5.51 -5.36 15.29
N VAL A 126 -5.85 -6.12 16.35
CA VAL A 126 -5.72 -7.57 16.41
C VAL A 126 -6.52 -8.27 15.31
N LEU A 127 -7.72 -7.78 14.99
CA LEU A 127 -8.54 -8.36 13.92
C LEU A 127 -7.85 -8.23 12.56
N ILE A 128 -7.27 -7.06 12.29
CA ILE A 128 -6.52 -6.79 11.05
C ILE A 128 -5.30 -7.71 10.96
N LEU A 129 -4.54 -7.85 12.04
CA LEU A 129 -3.39 -8.75 12.09
C LEU A 129 -3.81 -10.21 11.84
N SER A 130 -4.93 -10.64 12.41
CA SER A 130 -5.48 -11.98 12.21
C SER A 130 -5.82 -12.26 10.75
N VAL A 131 -6.43 -11.29 10.04
CA VAL A 131 -6.75 -11.44 8.61
C VAL A 131 -5.47 -11.56 7.78
N ILE A 132 -4.47 -10.72 8.05
CA ILE A 132 -3.18 -10.77 7.34
C ILE A 132 -2.50 -12.13 7.57
N PHE A 133 -2.48 -12.63 8.80
CA PHE A 133 -1.88 -13.91 9.12
C PHE A 133 -2.61 -15.08 8.47
N MET A 134 -3.95 -15.08 8.51
CA MET A 134 -4.76 -16.10 7.83
C MET A 134 -4.49 -16.13 6.33
N TYR A 135 -4.34 -14.95 5.72
CA TYR A 135 -4.02 -14.85 4.31
C TYR A 135 -2.58 -15.30 4.00
N PHE A 136 -1.61 -15.03 4.87
CA PHE A 136 -0.26 -15.56 4.72
C PHE A 136 -0.25 -17.10 4.68
N VAL A 137 -1.02 -17.76 5.55
CA VAL A 137 -1.17 -19.23 5.53
C VAL A 137 -1.83 -19.69 4.23
N PHE A 138 -2.83 -18.96 3.75
CA PHE A 138 -3.49 -19.24 2.47
C PHE A 138 -2.52 -19.15 1.28
N GLU A 139 -1.62 -18.16 1.26
CA GLU A 139 -0.56 -18.05 0.24
C GLU A 139 0.38 -19.25 0.25
N GLN A 140 0.79 -19.75 1.43
CA GLN A 140 1.58 -20.98 1.54
C GLN A 140 0.81 -22.19 0.97
N PHE A 141 -0.49 -22.28 1.26
CA PHE A 141 -1.34 -23.34 0.74
C PHE A 141 -1.44 -23.30 -0.78
N ILE A 142 -1.61 -22.12 -1.38
CA ILE A 142 -1.66 -21.98 -2.84
C ILE A 142 -0.34 -22.42 -3.47
N LEU A 143 0.79 -21.96 -2.93
CA LEU A 143 2.11 -22.30 -3.46
C LEU A 143 2.37 -23.81 -3.43
N PHE A 144 2.22 -24.44 -2.27
CA PHE A 144 2.63 -25.83 -2.07
C PHE A 144 1.55 -26.87 -2.42
N LYS A 145 0.26 -26.54 -2.34
CA LYS A 145 -0.82 -27.50 -2.59
C LYS A 145 -1.50 -27.29 -3.94
N ILE A 146 -1.82 -26.06 -4.31
CA ILE A 146 -2.55 -25.78 -5.56
C ILE A 146 -1.59 -25.78 -6.74
N CYS A 147 -0.46 -25.07 -6.61
CA CYS A 147 0.54 -24.96 -7.66
C CYS A 147 1.60 -26.06 -7.63
N ASP A 148 1.54 -26.99 -6.66
CA ASP A 148 2.46 -28.11 -6.47
C ASP A 148 3.94 -27.71 -6.64
N PHE A 149 4.31 -26.58 -6.03
CA PHE A 149 5.63 -26.02 -6.23
C PHE A 149 6.70 -26.87 -5.54
N VAL A 150 7.63 -27.40 -6.33
CA VAL A 150 8.85 -28.05 -5.86
C VAL A 150 9.99 -27.05 -5.89
N LEU A 151 10.78 -26.99 -4.81
CA LEU A 151 11.93 -26.08 -4.67
C LEU A 151 13.12 -26.54 -5.52
N ASP A 152 12.97 -26.46 -6.84
CA ASP A 152 14.03 -26.69 -7.83
C ASP A 152 14.02 -25.57 -8.87
N VAL A 153 14.63 -24.44 -8.50
CA VAL A 153 14.64 -23.27 -9.38
C VAL A 153 15.73 -23.45 -10.45
N PRO A 154 15.40 -23.35 -11.75
CA PRO A 154 16.38 -23.53 -12.81
C PRO A 154 17.45 -22.44 -12.74
N MET A 155 18.71 -22.81 -13.00
CA MET A 155 19.83 -21.85 -12.94
C MET A 155 19.73 -20.75 -14.00
N SER A 156 18.98 -20.99 -15.08
CA SER A 156 18.66 -19.99 -16.11
C SER A 156 17.63 -18.94 -15.67
N CYS A 157 17.07 -19.06 -14.47
CA CYS A 157 16.08 -18.14 -13.93
C CYS A 157 16.71 -16.78 -13.54
N LEU A 158 16.48 -15.77 -14.37
CA LEU A 158 16.94 -14.38 -14.15
C LEU A 158 15.90 -13.50 -13.46
N HIS A 159 14.61 -13.80 -13.63
CA HIS A 159 13.53 -12.96 -13.12
C HIS A 159 12.91 -13.53 -11.85
N VAL A 160 12.54 -12.62 -10.94
CA VAL A 160 11.90 -12.90 -9.65
C VAL A 160 10.64 -13.78 -9.82
N GLY A 161 9.83 -13.50 -10.84
CA GLY A 161 8.62 -14.28 -11.13
C GLY A 161 8.85 -15.69 -11.67
N CYS A 162 10.05 -16.01 -12.17
CA CYS A 162 10.38 -17.37 -12.60
C CYS A 162 10.76 -18.27 -11.41
N SER A 163 11.13 -17.69 -10.27
CA SER A 163 11.57 -18.46 -9.09
C SER A 163 10.46 -19.19 -8.34
N VAL A 164 9.20 -18.79 -8.54
CA VAL A 164 8.00 -19.31 -7.86
C VAL A 164 7.10 -20.15 -8.78
N GLY A 165 7.54 -20.39 -10.02
CA GLY A 165 6.75 -21.07 -11.04
C GLY A 165 5.69 -20.19 -11.72
N SER A 166 5.19 -20.63 -12.87
CA SER A 166 4.20 -19.89 -13.67
C SER A 166 2.82 -19.83 -13.01
N CYS A 167 2.39 -20.91 -12.35
CA CYS A 167 1.08 -20.99 -11.67
C CYS A 167 0.95 -19.91 -10.60
N TYR A 168 1.88 -19.87 -9.63
CA TYR A 168 1.83 -18.90 -8.54
C TYR A 168 2.05 -17.48 -9.06
N ARG A 169 2.96 -17.28 -10.02
CA ARG A 169 3.16 -15.97 -10.66
C ARG A 169 1.88 -15.42 -11.28
N SER A 170 1.13 -16.23 -12.03
CA SER A 170 -0.12 -15.78 -12.65
C SER A 170 -1.16 -15.45 -11.59
N TYR A 171 -1.33 -16.32 -10.59
CA TYR A 171 -2.21 -16.07 -9.45
C TYR A 171 -1.88 -14.73 -8.76
N TRP A 172 -0.60 -14.50 -8.47
CA TRP A 172 -0.13 -13.30 -7.81
C TRP A 172 -0.44 -12.03 -8.60
N LEU A 173 -0.20 -12.06 -9.92
CA LEU A 173 -0.48 -10.92 -10.80
C LEU A 173 -1.99 -10.60 -10.85
N TYR A 174 -2.85 -11.63 -10.90
CA TYR A 174 -4.30 -11.44 -10.82
C TYR A 174 -4.73 -10.84 -9.49
N PHE A 175 -4.18 -11.36 -8.39
CA PHE A 175 -4.44 -10.83 -7.04
C PHE A 175 -4.04 -9.35 -6.94
N GLU A 176 -2.84 -9.00 -7.40
CA GLU A 176 -2.32 -7.63 -7.39
C GLU A 176 -3.21 -6.69 -8.23
N GLN A 177 -3.60 -7.12 -9.43
CA GLN A 177 -4.46 -6.34 -10.33
C GLN A 177 -5.85 -6.08 -9.73
N ILE A 178 -6.53 -7.13 -9.25
CA ILE A 178 -7.85 -7.02 -8.61
C ILE A 178 -7.78 -6.15 -7.35
N GLY A 179 -6.69 -6.31 -6.58
CA GLY A 179 -6.43 -5.56 -5.38
C GLY A 179 -6.31 -4.05 -5.65
N TYR A 180 -5.41 -3.64 -6.55
CA TYR A 180 -5.24 -2.23 -6.87
C TYR A 180 -6.48 -1.60 -7.51
N PHE A 181 -7.22 -2.37 -8.31
CA PHE A 181 -8.50 -1.90 -8.86
C PHE A 181 -9.50 -1.59 -7.75
N SER A 182 -9.61 -2.47 -6.76
CA SER A 182 -10.49 -2.29 -5.59
C SER A 182 -10.10 -1.07 -4.74
N ILE A 183 -8.80 -0.87 -4.49
CA ILE A 183 -8.29 0.33 -3.81
C ILE A 183 -8.60 1.60 -4.62
N GLY A 184 -8.47 1.53 -5.94
CA GLY A 184 -8.81 2.61 -6.86
C GLY A 184 -10.28 3.02 -6.75
N ILE A 185 -11.21 2.06 -6.78
CA ILE A 185 -12.65 2.32 -6.61
C ILE A 185 -12.93 3.01 -5.27
N LEU A 186 -12.40 2.47 -4.16
CA LEU A 186 -12.59 3.07 -2.83
C LEU A 186 -12.02 4.50 -2.76
N SER A 187 -10.91 4.76 -3.45
CA SER A 187 -10.30 6.09 -3.53
C SER A 187 -11.17 7.06 -4.33
N VAL A 188 -11.78 6.62 -5.44
CA VAL A 188 -12.72 7.44 -6.23
C VAL A 188 -13.96 7.78 -5.40
N ILE A 189 -14.51 6.82 -4.65
CA ILE A 189 -15.64 7.05 -3.74
C ILE A 189 -15.30 8.14 -2.71
N LEU A 190 -14.10 8.08 -2.12
CA LEU A 190 -13.62 9.10 -1.19
C LEU A 190 -13.52 10.48 -1.85
N CYS A 191 -12.88 10.56 -3.01
CA CYS A 191 -12.71 11.82 -3.73
C CYS A 191 -14.07 12.44 -4.09
N PHE A 192 -15.02 11.65 -4.56
CA PHE A 192 -16.37 12.11 -4.90
C PHE A 192 -17.10 12.65 -3.67
N ARG A 193 -17.05 11.92 -2.55
CA ARG A 193 -17.66 12.37 -1.29
C ARG A 193 -17.05 13.68 -0.78
N LEU A 194 -15.72 13.80 -0.81
CA LEU A 194 -15.01 15.01 -0.39
C LEU A 194 -15.35 16.19 -1.31
N PHE A 195 -15.46 15.96 -2.61
CA PHE A 195 -15.85 16.98 -3.57
C PHE A 195 -17.27 17.50 -3.32
N ILE A 196 -18.24 16.59 -3.12
CA ILE A 196 -19.61 16.94 -2.74
C ILE A 196 -19.60 17.77 -1.45
N TRP A 197 -18.94 17.29 -0.41
CA TRP A 197 -18.89 18.01 0.87
C TRP A 197 -18.31 19.41 0.71
N ASN A 198 -17.20 19.55 -0.02
CA ASN A 198 -16.57 20.85 -0.27
C ASN A 198 -17.48 21.79 -1.06
N TYR A 199 -18.16 21.28 -2.09
CA TYR A 199 -19.10 22.07 -2.89
C TYR A 199 -20.31 22.55 -2.05
N PHE A 200 -20.91 21.66 -1.26
CA PHE A 200 -22.05 22.00 -0.41
C PHE A 200 -21.66 22.91 0.77
N ALA A 201 -20.50 22.69 1.39
CA ALA A 201 -19.99 23.58 2.44
C ALA A 201 -19.74 25.00 1.91
N ARG A 202 -19.20 25.13 0.69
CA ARG A 202 -19.03 26.42 0.01
C ARG A 202 -20.37 27.06 -0.35
N SER A 203 -21.38 26.27 -0.71
CA SER A 203 -22.76 26.74 -0.94
C SER A 203 -23.42 27.25 0.35
N GLN A 204 -23.19 26.61 1.51
CA GLN A 204 -23.69 27.10 2.79
C GLN A 204 -23.03 28.41 3.23
N ASN A 205 -21.71 28.55 3.08
CA ASN A 205 -21.02 29.83 3.36
C ASN A 205 -21.54 30.99 2.48
N ASN A 206 -21.85 30.73 1.21
CA ASN A 206 -22.45 31.75 0.33
C ASN A 206 -23.91 32.08 0.69
N LYS A 207 -24.67 31.12 1.26
CA LYS A 207 -26.05 31.34 1.72
C LYS A 207 -26.12 32.08 3.06
N GLU A 208 -25.13 31.94 3.93
CA GLU A 208 -25.07 32.73 5.17
C GLU A 208 -24.69 34.20 4.91
N ILE A 209 -23.76 34.47 3.98
CA ILE A 209 -23.42 35.86 3.59
C ILE A 209 -24.61 36.58 2.93
N SER A 210 -25.44 35.86 2.15
CA SER A 210 -26.65 36.44 1.53
C SER A 210 -27.85 36.56 2.49
N ARG A 211 -27.82 35.88 3.65
CA ARG A 211 -28.80 36.07 4.73
C ARG A 211 -28.47 37.20 5.71
N LEU A 212 -27.26 37.76 5.65
CA LEU A 212 -26.89 38.99 6.36
C LEU A 212 -27.24 40.27 5.58
N PHE A 213 -27.84 40.14 4.39
CA PHE A 213 -28.34 41.28 3.61
C PHE A 213 -29.78 41.12 3.07
N PRO A 214 -30.80 40.87 3.91
CA PRO A 214 -32.14 41.30 3.61
C PRO A 214 -32.46 42.55 4.45
N THR A 215 -32.81 43.62 3.75
CA THR A 215 -33.58 44.78 4.25
C THR A 215 -32.96 45.62 5.38
N CYS A 216 -32.34 46.74 4.98
CA CYS A 216 -32.56 48.01 5.67
C CYS A 216 -32.49 49.17 4.67
N HIS A 217 -33.53 49.25 3.82
CA HIS A 217 -33.94 50.52 3.25
C HIS A 217 -35.01 51.08 4.19
N GLN A 218 -34.86 52.35 4.58
CA GLN A 218 -35.67 53.16 5.51
C GLN A 218 -35.38 53.03 7.02
N TRP A 219 -34.62 53.99 7.54
CA TRP A 219 -34.95 54.97 8.60
C TRP A 219 -33.81 56.01 8.47
N GLY A 220 -33.98 57.28 8.12
CA GLY A 220 -35.05 58.21 8.45
C GLY A 220 -34.55 59.22 9.48
N ALA A 221 -34.05 60.37 9.00
CA ALA A 221 -34.05 61.67 9.66
C ALA A 221 -33.45 61.82 11.08
N LYS A 222 -32.20 62.31 11.16
CA LYS A 222 -31.78 63.65 11.65
C LYS A 222 -30.27 63.69 11.86
#